data_AF-A0A838ZD96-F1
#
_entry.id   AF-A0A838ZD96-F1
#
_cell.length_a   1.000
_cell.length_b   1.000
_cell.length_c   1.000
_cell.angle_alpha   90.00
_cell.angle_beta   90.00
_cell.angle_gamma   90.00
#
_symmetry.space_group_name_H-M   'P 1'
#
loop_
_entity.id
_entity.type
_entity.pdbx_description
1 polymer ?
#
loop_
_entity_poly.entity_id
_entity_poly.type
_entity_poly.pdbx_seq_one_letter_code
_entity_poly.pdbx_strand_id
1 'polypeptide(L)'
;MNEHLEQLKEIRSMMERSSKFLSLSGLSGISAGICALAGAWYAHQKIHVDGLYHLFDPVVREEIVPLLVIDAIIVLISALVTGAFFTIRRGKRQGLKLWNSTSKRLLVSMLIPLLAGGAFCIAMLYHGFFWLCFPTTLIFYGIALVNASRYTVHDTFYLGISEIIIGLIALFLAQWNLRFWALGFGVLHIIYGAVVYFRYETK
;
A
#
# COMPACT_ATOMS: atom_id res chain seq x y z
N MET A 1 11.60 23.69 -42.24
CA MET A 1 10.62 24.41 -41.39
C MET A 1 9.73 23.45 -40.59
N ASN A 2 9.23 22.36 -41.18
CA ASN A 2 8.35 21.39 -40.48
C ASN A 2 9.06 20.50 -39.45
N GLU A 3 10.32 20.11 -39.66
CA GLU A 3 11.05 19.26 -38.71
C GLU A 3 11.23 19.91 -37.33
N HIS A 4 11.46 21.22 -37.26
CA HIS A 4 11.54 21.92 -35.97
C HIS A 4 10.20 21.94 -35.22
N LEU A 5 9.09 22.06 -35.96
CA LEU A 5 7.75 21.99 -35.36
C LEU A 5 7.43 20.57 -34.89
N GLU A 6 7.82 19.53 -35.64
CA GLU A 6 7.71 18.14 -35.20
C GLU A 6 8.58 17.83 -33.98
N GLN A 7 9.83 18.29 -33.97
CA GLN A 7 10.73 18.15 -32.82
C GLN A 7 10.20 18.87 -31.58
N LEU A 8 9.64 20.08 -31.73
CA LEU A 8 8.98 20.77 -30.61
C LEU A 8 7.74 20.00 -30.12
N LYS A 9 7.00 19.35 -31.03
CA LYS A 9 5.84 18.51 -30.69
C LYS A 9 6.26 17.22 -30.00
N GLU A 10 7.38 16.61 -30.41
CA GLU A 10 8.00 15.46 -29.77
C GLU A 10 8.58 15.82 -28.39
N ILE A 11 9.28 16.94 -28.27
CA ILE A 11 9.79 17.46 -26.99
C ILE A 11 8.61 17.76 -26.07
N ARG A 12 7.55 18.40 -26.55
CA ARG A 12 6.33 18.66 -25.76
C ARG A 12 5.62 17.38 -25.37
N SER A 13 5.53 16.39 -26.27
CA SER A 13 5.00 15.05 -26.01
C SER A 13 5.85 14.27 -24.99
N MET A 14 7.18 14.40 -25.05
CA MET A 14 8.11 13.86 -24.05
C MET A 14 7.99 14.60 -22.71
N MET A 15 7.83 15.93 -22.72
CA MET A 15 7.60 16.75 -21.52
C MET A 15 6.23 16.45 -20.89
N GLU A 16 5.19 16.23 -21.68
CA GLU A 16 3.88 15.78 -21.21
C GLU A 16 3.92 14.34 -20.68
N ARG A 17 4.74 13.45 -21.27
CA ARG A 17 5.07 12.13 -20.70
C ARG A 17 5.93 12.21 -19.43
N SER A 18 6.73 13.27 -19.29
CA SER A 18 7.62 13.58 -18.15
C SER A 18 6.91 14.37 -17.05
N SER A 19 5.71 14.89 -17.30
CA SER A 19 4.82 15.44 -16.29
C SER A 19 4.29 14.28 -15.45
N LYS A 20 5.04 13.94 -14.41
CA LYS A 20 4.71 12.89 -13.44
C LYS A 20 3.24 12.99 -13.07
N PHE A 21 2.50 11.96 -13.42
CA PHE A 21 1.05 11.92 -13.24
C PHE A 21 0.75 11.94 -11.73
N LEU A 22 0.16 13.04 -11.28
CA LEU A 22 -0.15 13.28 -9.87
C LEU A 22 -1.49 12.64 -9.52
N SER A 23 -1.60 11.30 -9.65
CA SER A 23 -2.90 10.63 -9.51
C SER A 23 -3.30 10.30 -8.09
N LEU A 24 -2.37 10.03 -7.18
CA LEU A 24 -2.74 9.61 -5.83
C LEU A 24 -3.02 10.81 -4.93
N SER A 25 -4.19 10.80 -4.29
CA SER A 25 -4.49 11.78 -3.27
C SER A 25 -3.74 11.48 -1.97
N GLY A 26 -3.19 12.51 -1.32
CA GLY A 26 -2.62 12.40 0.03
C GLY A 26 -3.66 11.94 1.05
N LEU A 27 -4.93 12.36 0.89
CA LEU A 27 -6.05 11.88 1.70
C LEU A 27 -6.28 10.37 1.55
N SER A 28 -5.95 9.78 0.39
CA SER A 28 -5.99 8.32 0.20
C SER A 28 -4.98 7.60 1.09
N GLY A 29 -3.77 8.17 1.26
CA GLY A 29 -2.76 7.62 2.16
C GLY A 29 -3.18 7.72 3.63
N ILE A 30 -3.71 8.87 4.04
CA ILE A 30 -4.20 9.08 5.40
C ILE A 30 -5.35 8.12 5.72
N SER A 31 -6.34 7.98 4.83
CA SER A 31 -7.47 7.10 5.06
C SER A 31 -7.06 5.63 5.13
N ALA A 32 -6.17 5.18 4.24
CA ALA A 32 -5.62 3.83 4.30
C ALA A 32 -4.91 3.56 5.62
N GLY A 33 -4.10 4.51 6.09
CA GLY A 33 -3.40 4.38 7.38
C GLY A 33 -4.33 4.34 8.59
N ILE A 34 -5.41 5.12 8.60
CA ILE A 34 -6.43 5.05 9.65
C ILE A 34 -7.13 3.68 9.64
N CYS A 35 -7.51 3.16 8.46
CA CYS A 35 -8.09 1.83 8.34
C CYS A 35 -7.15 0.74 8.86
N ALA A 36 -5.85 0.83 8.53
CA ALA A 36 -4.85 -0.12 9.01
C ALA A 36 -4.68 -0.06 10.53
N LEU A 37 -4.60 1.13 11.13
CA LEU A 37 -4.50 1.26 12.59
C LEU A 37 -5.75 0.72 13.31
N ALA A 38 -6.94 0.94 12.75
CA ALA A 38 -8.18 0.39 13.30
C ALA A 38 -8.20 -1.16 13.27
N GLY A 39 -7.80 -1.76 12.14
CA GLY A 39 -7.67 -3.22 12.02
C GLY A 39 -6.59 -3.78 12.95
N ALA A 40 -5.42 -3.15 13.00
CA ALA A 40 -4.35 -3.56 13.92
C ALA A 40 -4.79 -3.49 15.39
N TRP A 41 -5.56 -2.48 15.76
CA TRP A 41 -6.15 -2.38 17.09
C TRP A 41 -7.15 -3.51 17.35
N TYR A 42 -8.06 -3.78 16.41
CA TYR A 42 -9.00 -4.91 16.53
C TYR A 42 -8.28 -6.26 16.67
N ALA A 43 -7.30 -6.52 15.80
CA ALA A 43 -6.46 -7.71 15.83
C ALA A 43 -5.72 -7.85 17.18
N HIS A 44 -5.21 -6.74 17.74
CA HIS A 44 -4.56 -6.73 19.04
C HIS A 44 -5.51 -7.18 20.16
N GLN A 45 -6.77 -6.74 20.15
CA GLN A 45 -7.77 -7.18 21.13
C GLN A 45 -8.06 -8.68 21.03
N LYS A 46 -8.03 -9.23 19.81
CA LYS A 46 -8.31 -10.64 19.55
C LYS A 46 -7.15 -11.57 19.88
N ILE A 47 -5.90 -11.11 19.77
CA ILE A 47 -4.72 -11.94 20.02
C ILE A 47 -4.47 -12.17 21.53
N HIS A 48 -5.15 -11.43 22.43
CA HIS A 48 -4.98 -11.47 23.90
C HIS A 48 -3.52 -11.23 24.36
N VAL A 49 -3.38 -10.78 25.61
CA VAL A 49 -2.19 -10.04 26.10
C VAL A 49 -0.90 -10.90 26.16
N ASP A 50 -1.00 -12.21 25.99
CA ASP A 50 0.15 -13.14 26.05
C ASP A 50 0.78 -13.46 24.68
N GLY A 51 0.37 -12.72 23.64
CA GLY A 51 1.14 -12.53 22.41
C GLY A 51 0.93 -13.59 21.34
N LEU A 52 1.51 -13.33 20.16
CA LEU A 52 1.45 -14.14 18.94
C LEU A 52 1.88 -15.62 19.15
N TYR A 53 2.44 -15.95 20.32
CA TYR A 53 2.82 -17.30 20.72
C TYR A 53 1.62 -18.23 20.91
N HIS A 54 0.46 -17.71 21.33
CA HIS A 54 -0.76 -18.51 21.39
C HIS A 54 -1.25 -18.97 20.01
N LEU A 55 -0.82 -18.32 18.92
CA LEU A 55 -1.13 -18.80 17.56
C LEU A 55 -0.27 -20.01 17.14
N PHE A 56 0.72 -20.43 17.94
CA PHE A 56 1.37 -21.73 17.77
C PHE A 56 0.55 -22.87 18.40
N ASP A 57 -0.41 -22.56 19.27
CA ASP A 57 -1.39 -23.54 19.74
C ASP A 57 -2.41 -23.81 18.61
N PRO A 58 -2.55 -25.06 18.13
CA PRO A 58 -3.47 -25.40 17.05
C PRO A 58 -4.92 -24.98 17.33
N VAL A 59 -5.38 -25.10 18.58
CA VAL A 59 -6.78 -24.84 18.96
C VAL A 59 -7.06 -23.34 18.89
N VAL A 60 -6.18 -22.53 19.47
CA VAL A 60 -6.31 -21.07 19.45
C VAL A 60 -6.14 -20.53 18.03
N ARG A 61 -5.26 -21.14 17.25
CA ARG A 61 -5.04 -20.78 15.84
C ARG A 61 -6.31 -20.99 15.00
N GLU A 62 -6.99 -22.11 15.16
CA GLU A 62 -8.22 -22.41 14.41
C GLU A 62 -9.36 -21.42 14.72
N GLU A 63 -9.41 -20.87 15.93
CA GLU A 63 -10.40 -19.87 16.31
C GLU A 63 -10.04 -18.45 15.83
N ILE A 64 -8.77 -18.03 16.02
CA ILE A 64 -8.35 -16.64 15.80
C ILE A 64 -8.02 -16.34 14.33
N VAL A 65 -7.36 -17.26 13.62
CA VAL A 65 -6.89 -16.98 12.25
C VAL A 65 -8.02 -16.59 11.29
N PRO A 66 -9.19 -17.27 11.27
CA PRO A 66 -10.31 -16.86 10.43
C PRO A 66 -10.78 -15.43 10.71
N LEU A 67 -10.81 -15.02 12.00
CA LEU A 67 -11.19 -13.66 12.39
C LEU A 67 -10.18 -12.62 11.89
N LEU A 68 -8.88 -12.92 11.97
CA LEU A 68 -7.82 -12.04 11.45
C LEU A 68 -7.83 -11.95 9.92
N VAL A 69 -8.17 -13.04 9.22
CA VAL A 69 -8.33 -13.02 7.76
C VAL A 69 -9.53 -12.15 7.36
N ILE A 70 -10.65 -12.26 8.07
CA ILE A 70 -11.82 -11.40 7.84
C ILE A 70 -11.47 -9.93 8.10
N ASP A 71 -10.79 -9.63 9.21
CA ASP A 71 -10.32 -8.28 9.52
C ASP A 71 -9.40 -7.73 8.42
N ALA A 72 -8.40 -8.52 7.97
CA ALA A 72 -7.51 -8.12 6.89
C ALA A 72 -8.26 -7.82 5.58
N ILE A 73 -9.30 -8.60 5.23
CA ILE A 73 -10.15 -8.35 4.06
C ILE A 73 -10.95 -7.06 4.23
N ILE A 74 -11.54 -6.82 5.42
CA ILE A 74 -12.29 -5.59 5.71
C ILE A 74 -11.37 -4.37 5.60
N VAL A 75 -10.17 -4.43 6.18
CA VAL A 75 -9.18 -3.36 6.10
C VAL A 75 -8.77 -3.10 4.65
N LEU A 76 -8.46 -4.15 3.89
CA LEU A 76 -8.08 -4.03 2.47
C LEU A 76 -9.20 -3.38 1.64
N ILE A 77 -10.43 -3.86 1.77
CA ILE A 77 -11.58 -3.29 1.04
C ILE A 77 -11.80 -1.84 1.45
N SER A 78 -11.76 -1.53 2.74
CA SER A 78 -11.96 -0.17 3.26
C SER A 78 -10.87 0.79 2.76
N ALA A 79 -9.61 0.37 2.78
CA ALA A 79 -8.47 1.14 2.28
C ALA A 79 -8.57 1.38 0.77
N LEU A 80 -8.95 0.36 -0.01
CA LEU A 80 -9.12 0.48 -1.47
C LEU A 80 -10.30 1.40 -1.82
N VAL A 81 -11.46 1.24 -1.15
CA VAL A 81 -12.65 2.05 -1.40
C VAL A 81 -12.39 3.51 -1.05
N THR A 82 -11.88 3.79 0.15
CA THR A 82 -11.59 5.17 0.59
C THR A 82 -10.46 5.79 -0.25
N GLY A 83 -9.41 5.02 -0.53
CA GLY A 83 -8.29 5.45 -1.37
C GLY A 83 -8.75 5.81 -2.77
N ALA A 84 -9.54 4.95 -3.43
CA ALA A 84 -10.11 5.21 -4.74
C ALA A 84 -11.06 6.42 -4.72
N PHE A 85 -11.91 6.55 -3.70
CA PHE A 85 -12.83 7.68 -3.56
C PHE A 85 -12.08 9.03 -3.53
N PHE A 86 -11.08 9.18 -2.67
CA PHE A 86 -10.31 10.43 -2.55
C PHE A 86 -9.51 10.74 -3.82
N THR A 87 -8.88 9.70 -4.41
CA THR A 87 -8.16 9.83 -5.69
C THR A 87 -9.10 10.25 -6.83
N ILE A 88 -10.28 9.63 -6.94
CA ILE A 88 -11.26 9.96 -7.98
C ILE A 88 -11.81 11.38 -7.78
N ARG A 89 -12.17 11.73 -6.55
CA ARG A 89 -12.68 13.06 -6.19
C ARG A 89 -11.67 14.15 -6.56
N ARG A 90 -10.39 13.92 -6.26
CA ARG A 90 -9.30 14.85 -6.63
C ARG A 90 -9.15 14.97 -8.14
N GLY A 91 -9.07 13.85 -8.86
CA GLY A 91 -8.94 13.87 -10.31
C GLY A 91 -10.06 14.62 -11.00
N LYS A 92 -11.31 14.43 -10.54
CA LYS A 92 -12.48 15.18 -11.03
C LYS A 92 -12.36 16.68 -10.77
N ARG A 93 -11.94 17.08 -9.56
CA ARG A 93 -11.74 18.50 -9.21
C ARG A 93 -10.66 19.19 -10.05
N GLN A 94 -9.66 18.44 -10.49
CA GLN A 94 -8.56 18.94 -11.32
C GLN A 94 -8.80 18.79 -12.83
N GLY A 95 -9.96 18.30 -13.26
CA GLY A 95 -10.26 18.05 -14.67
C GLY A 95 -9.38 16.96 -15.31
N LEU A 96 -8.72 16.13 -14.50
CA LEU A 96 -7.78 15.11 -14.97
C LEU A 96 -8.50 13.83 -15.39
N LYS A 97 -8.10 13.28 -16.55
CA LYS A 97 -8.54 11.95 -16.98
C LYS A 97 -7.79 10.87 -16.19
N LEU A 98 -8.45 10.35 -15.16
CA LEU A 98 -7.89 9.33 -14.25
C LEU A 98 -7.57 7.99 -14.93
N TRP A 99 -8.25 7.64 -16.03
CA TRP A 99 -8.03 6.40 -16.76
C TRP A 99 -7.26 6.67 -18.05
N ASN A 100 -5.93 6.54 -17.98
CA ASN A 100 -5.03 6.73 -19.11
C ASN A 100 -3.91 5.66 -19.11
N SER A 101 -2.99 5.75 -20.08
CA SER A 101 -1.88 4.80 -20.22
C SER A 101 -0.96 4.76 -18.99
N THR A 102 -0.70 5.90 -18.33
CA THR A 102 0.11 5.98 -17.11
C THR A 102 -0.59 5.31 -15.94
N SER A 103 -1.89 5.58 -15.72
CA SER A 103 -2.67 4.93 -14.65
C SER A 103 -2.74 3.41 -14.83
N LYS A 104 -2.89 2.93 -16.07
CA LYS A 104 -2.87 1.48 -16.37
C LYS A 104 -1.50 0.87 -16.05
N ARG A 105 -0.41 1.53 -16.42
CA ARG A 105 0.96 1.07 -16.11
C ARG A 105 1.22 1.06 -14.62
N LEU A 106 0.76 2.07 -13.88
CA LEU A 106 0.83 2.12 -12.42
C LEU A 106 0.10 0.92 -11.80
N LEU A 107 -1.15 0.68 -12.20
CA LEU A 107 -1.95 -0.44 -11.70
C LEU A 107 -1.30 -1.79 -11.98
N VAL A 108 -0.84 -2.04 -13.20
CA VAL A 108 -0.15 -3.30 -13.54
C VAL A 108 1.12 -3.46 -12.71
N SER A 109 1.90 -2.39 -12.53
CA SER A 109 3.15 -2.41 -11.75
C SER A 109 2.91 -2.69 -10.27
N MET A 110 1.74 -2.30 -9.73
CA MET A 110 1.34 -2.66 -8.37
C MET A 110 0.76 -4.07 -8.28
N LEU A 111 -0.08 -4.46 -9.23
CA LEU A 111 -0.80 -5.73 -9.19
C LEU A 111 0.15 -6.93 -9.27
N ILE A 112 1.24 -6.86 -10.03
CA ILE A 112 2.16 -7.99 -10.17
C ILE A 112 2.75 -8.40 -8.80
N PRO A 113 3.42 -7.52 -8.03
CA PRO A 113 3.90 -7.90 -6.70
C PRO A 113 2.78 -8.18 -5.69
N LEU A 114 1.66 -7.47 -5.75
CA LEU A 114 0.53 -7.67 -4.84
C LEU A 114 -0.10 -9.05 -4.98
N LEU A 115 -0.35 -9.50 -6.22
CA LEU A 115 -0.91 -10.82 -6.48
C LEU A 115 0.08 -11.92 -6.10
N ALA A 116 1.36 -11.74 -6.39
CA ALA A 116 2.41 -12.67 -5.95
C ALA A 116 2.47 -12.78 -4.42
N GLY A 117 2.48 -11.65 -3.72
CA GLY A 117 2.48 -11.61 -2.25
C GLY A 117 1.20 -12.16 -1.64
N GLY A 118 0.04 -11.87 -2.23
CA GLY A 118 -1.24 -12.42 -1.80
C GLY A 118 -1.31 -13.94 -1.94
N ALA A 119 -0.87 -14.47 -3.08
CA ALA A 119 -0.74 -15.91 -3.28
C ALA A 119 0.25 -16.54 -2.29
N PHE A 120 1.38 -15.87 -2.03
CA PHE A 120 2.35 -16.32 -1.03
C PHE A 120 1.76 -16.35 0.39
N CYS A 121 1.02 -15.31 0.79
CA CYS A 121 0.29 -15.30 2.07
C CYS A 121 -0.72 -16.46 2.16
N ILE A 122 -1.50 -16.73 1.11
CA ILE A 122 -2.44 -17.86 1.09
C ILE A 122 -1.70 -19.19 1.30
N ALA A 123 -0.55 -19.39 0.64
CA ALA A 123 0.28 -20.58 0.86
C ALA A 123 0.81 -20.66 2.31
N MET A 124 1.25 -19.53 2.90
CA MET A 124 1.70 -19.50 4.29
C MET A 124 0.56 -19.84 5.28
N LEU A 125 -0.66 -19.34 5.02
CA LEU A 125 -1.85 -19.71 5.80
C LEU A 125 -2.13 -21.21 5.73
N TYR A 126 -2.07 -21.78 4.53
CA TYR A 126 -2.26 -23.21 4.30
C TYR A 126 -1.24 -24.07 5.05
N HIS A 127 0.03 -23.65 5.08
CA HIS A 127 1.11 -24.36 5.77
C HIS A 127 1.23 -24.06 7.28
N GLY A 128 0.42 -23.16 7.82
CA GLY A 128 0.45 -22.82 9.25
C GLY A 128 1.43 -21.74 9.66
N PHE A 129 2.11 -21.10 8.71
CA PHE A 129 3.02 -19.99 8.97
C PHE A 129 2.29 -18.64 8.95
N PHE A 130 1.17 -18.52 9.67
CA PHE A 130 0.34 -17.31 9.69
C PHE A 130 1.13 -16.03 10.03
N TRP A 131 2.03 -16.12 11.01
CA TRP A 131 2.80 -14.97 11.46
C TRP A 131 3.66 -14.34 10.35
N LEU A 132 4.03 -15.11 9.31
CA LEU A 132 4.78 -14.61 8.15
C LEU A 132 3.93 -13.73 7.23
N CYS A 133 2.60 -13.77 7.32
CA CYS A 133 1.73 -12.92 6.50
C CYS A 133 1.96 -11.41 6.78
N PHE A 134 2.23 -11.03 8.03
CA PHE A 134 2.51 -9.63 8.39
C PHE A 134 3.76 -9.07 7.67
N PRO A 135 4.98 -9.66 7.82
CA PRO A 135 6.15 -9.18 7.09
C PRO A 135 6.01 -9.36 5.58
N THR A 136 5.37 -10.45 5.12
CA THR A 136 5.16 -10.68 3.67
C THR A 136 4.34 -9.57 3.04
N THR A 137 3.23 -9.17 3.65
CA THR A 137 2.39 -8.11 3.12
C THR A 137 3.15 -6.77 3.04
N LEU A 138 3.93 -6.42 4.06
CA LEU A 138 4.80 -5.22 4.04
C LEU A 138 5.82 -5.27 2.89
N ILE A 139 6.54 -6.40 2.74
CA ILE A 139 7.59 -6.54 1.73
C ILE A 139 7.00 -6.45 0.32
N PHE A 140 5.98 -7.26 0.01
CA PHE A 140 5.41 -7.29 -1.34
C PHE A 140 4.66 -6.01 -1.69
N TYR A 141 4.01 -5.38 -0.71
CA TYR A 141 3.44 -4.06 -0.89
C TYR A 141 4.51 -2.99 -1.13
N GLY A 142 5.60 -3.01 -0.37
CA GLY A 142 6.72 -2.10 -0.58
C GLY A 142 7.36 -2.25 -1.95
N ILE A 143 7.52 -3.49 -2.44
CA ILE A 143 7.95 -3.77 -3.82
C ILE A 143 6.93 -3.23 -4.84
N ALA A 144 5.64 -3.39 -4.59
CA ALA A 144 4.58 -2.80 -5.43
C ALA A 144 4.72 -1.27 -5.51
N LEU A 145 4.95 -0.60 -4.37
CA LEU A 145 5.15 0.85 -4.30
C LEU A 145 6.42 1.32 -5.03
N VAL A 146 7.55 0.62 -4.84
CA VAL A 146 8.80 0.93 -5.54
C VAL A 146 8.60 0.83 -7.06
N ASN A 147 7.90 -0.20 -7.54
CA ASN A 147 7.59 -0.33 -8.96
C ASN A 147 6.62 0.75 -9.47
N ALA A 148 5.59 1.07 -8.68
CA ALA A 148 4.61 2.10 -9.00
C ALA A 148 5.18 3.52 -9.00
N SER A 149 6.22 3.78 -8.19
CA SER A 149 6.81 5.11 -8.00
C SER A 149 7.32 5.76 -9.29
N ARG A 150 7.60 4.97 -10.34
CA ARG A 150 7.97 5.47 -11.68
C ARG A 150 6.83 6.21 -12.37
N TYR A 151 5.59 5.97 -11.96
CA TYR A 151 4.37 6.48 -12.58
C TYR A 151 3.59 7.44 -11.68
N THR A 152 4.10 7.77 -10.49
CA THR A 152 3.46 8.65 -9.51
C THR A 152 4.48 9.59 -8.83
N VAL A 153 4.11 10.21 -7.70
CA VAL A 153 5.01 11.08 -6.93
C VAL A 153 6.23 10.33 -6.43
N HIS A 154 7.37 11.01 -6.40
CA HIS A 154 8.63 10.38 -6.00
C HIS A 154 8.62 9.94 -4.53
N ASP A 155 7.84 10.62 -3.65
CA ASP A 155 7.69 10.24 -2.25
C ASP A 155 7.16 8.81 -2.06
N THR A 156 6.45 8.24 -3.05
CA THR A 156 5.99 6.84 -3.02
C THR A 156 7.16 5.84 -2.99
N PHE A 157 8.31 6.20 -3.59
CA PHE A 157 9.51 5.36 -3.54
C PHE A 157 10.01 5.21 -2.10
N TYR A 158 10.09 6.31 -1.34
CA TYR A 158 10.58 6.26 0.05
C TYR A 158 9.63 5.50 0.97
N LEU A 159 8.31 5.61 0.76
CA LEU A 159 7.35 4.78 1.47
C LEU A 159 7.61 3.30 1.14
N GLY A 160 7.72 2.94 -0.14
CA GLY A 160 7.98 1.56 -0.55
C GLY A 160 9.27 0.96 0.02
N ILE A 161 10.37 1.73 0.04
CA ILE A 161 11.63 1.30 0.66
C ILE A 161 11.47 1.11 2.18
N SER A 162 10.74 2.01 2.84
CA SER A 162 10.50 1.91 4.29
C SER A 162 9.69 0.66 4.64
N GLU A 163 8.64 0.34 3.87
CA GLU A 163 7.84 -0.88 4.01
C GLU A 163 8.68 -2.14 3.83
N ILE A 164 9.56 -2.16 2.82
CA ILE A 164 10.48 -3.30 2.60
C ILE A 164 11.40 -3.47 3.81
N ILE A 165 12.04 -2.41 4.29
CA ILE A 165 12.98 -2.48 5.42
C ILE A 165 12.27 -2.96 6.68
N ILE A 166 11.09 -2.39 7.00
CA ILE A 166 10.30 -2.79 8.17
C ILE A 166 9.86 -4.25 8.04
N GLY A 167 9.38 -4.67 6.88
CA GLY A 167 8.97 -6.04 6.63
C GLY A 167 10.13 -7.04 6.76
N LEU A 168 11.31 -6.70 6.24
CA LEU A 168 12.52 -7.52 6.39
C LEU A 168 12.95 -7.64 7.86
N ILE A 169 12.90 -6.55 8.63
CA ILE A 169 13.18 -6.58 10.08
C ILE A 169 12.15 -7.46 10.81
N ALA A 170 10.87 -7.33 10.45
CA ALA A 170 9.77 -8.08 11.06
C ALA A 170 9.88 -9.60 10.84
N LEU A 171 10.53 -10.07 9.75
CA LEU A 171 10.79 -11.51 9.55
C LEU A 171 11.55 -12.15 10.73
N PHE A 172 12.42 -11.39 11.40
CA PHE A 172 13.24 -11.89 12.51
C PHE A 172 12.60 -11.67 13.89
N LEU A 173 11.50 -10.91 13.96
CA LEU A 173 10.91 -10.43 15.20
C LEU A 173 9.41 -10.75 15.28
N ALA A 174 9.07 -12.04 15.19
CA ALA A 174 7.69 -12.52 15.11
C ALA A 174 6.74 -11.91 16.16
N GLN A 175 7.20 -11.72 17.41
CA GLN A 175 6.39 -11.12 18.48
C GLN A 175 5.95 -9.68 18.22
N TRP A 176 6.68 -8.96 17.37
CA TRP A 176 6.45 -7.55 17.05
C TRP A 176 5.73 -7.36 15.71
N ASN A 177 5.36 -8.44 15.02
CA ASN A 177 4.81 -8.39 13.66
C ASN A 177 3.59 -7.50 13.51
N LEU A 178 2.62 -7.58 14.42
CA LEU A 178 1.44 -6.71 14.39
C LEU A 178 1.82 -5.23 14.56
N ARG A 179 2.83 -4.94 15.39
CA ARG A 179 3.32 -3.57 15.64
C ARG A 179 4.07 -3.03 14.42
N PHE A 180 4.92 -3.84 13.79
CA PHE A 180 5.58 -3.48 12.53
C PHE A 180 4.58 -3.28 11.40
N TRP A 181 3.55 -4.12 11.34
CA TRP A 181 2.47 -3.98 10.36
C TRP A 181 1.69 -2.69 10.57
N ALA A 182 1.33 -2.35 11.81
CA ALA A 182 0.69 -1.08 12.15
C ALA A 182 1.59 0.14 11.89
N LEU A 183 2.91 0.00 12.08
CA LEU A 183 3.88 1.04 11.78
C LEU A 183 3.93 1.32 10.28
N GLY A 184 4.08 0.29 9.44
CA GLY A 184 4.11 0.43 7.99
C GLY A 184 2.76 0.89 7.43
N PHE A 185 1.78 -0.01 7.43
CA PHE A 185 0.47 0.25 6.82
C PHE A 185 -0.33 1.35 7.51
N GLY A 186 -0.07 1.64 8.78
CA GLY A 186 -0.75 2.68 9.54
C GLY A 186 0.02 4.00 9.56
N VAL A 187 1.04 4.07 10.42
CA VAL A 187 1.76 5.32 10.73
C VAL A 187 2.46 5.89 9.51
N LEU A 188 3.26 5.09 8.79
CA LEU A 188 3.98 5.58 7.61
C LEU A 188 3.03 6.03 6.50
N HIS A 189 1.89 5.37 6.33
CA HIS A 189 0.87 5.78 5.35
C HIS A 189 0.22 7.12 5.70
N ILE A 190 -0.05 7.38 6.99
CA ILE A 190 -0.54 8.69 7.45
C ILE A 190 0.50 9.76 7.20
N ILE A 191 1.77 9.51 7.55
CA ILE A 191 2.87 10.46 7.32
C ILE A 191 3.03 10.75 5.82
N TYR A 192 3.10 9.70 5.00
CA TYR A 192 3.18 9.82 3.54
C TYR A 192 1.99 10.60 2.98
N GLY A 193 0.77 10.25 3.39
CA GLY A 193 -0.44 10.92 2.95
C GLY A 193 -0.45 12.41 3.31
N ALA A 194 -0.03 12.75 4.52
CA ALA A 194 0.13 14.14 4.96
C ALA A 194 1.19 14.88 4.14
N VAL A 195 2.36 14.28 3.92
CA VAL A 195 3.42 14.86 3.08
C VAL A 195 2.91 15.13 1.67
N VAL A 196 2.21 14.17 1.07
CA VAL A 196 1.65 14.34 -0.28
C VAL A 196 0.57 15.42 -0.31
N TYR A 197 -0.31 15.46 0.69
CA TYR A 197 -1.36 16.45 0.80
C TYR A 197 -0.77 17.88 0.90
N PHE A 198 0.14 18.12 1.84
CA PHE A 198 0.69 19.45 2.06
C PHE A 198 1.64 19.92 0.95
N ARG A 199 2.39 19.01 0.32
CA ARG A 199 3.33 19.38 -0.76
C ARG A 199 2.65 19.56 -2.11
N TYR A 200 1.59 18.80 -2.40
CA TYR A 200 1.04 18.66 -3.75
C TYR A 200 -0.46 18.97 -3.89
N GLU A 201 -1.21 19.13 -2.79
CA GLU A 201 -2.65 19.42 -2.83
C GLU A 201 -3.04 20.79 -2.27
N THR A 202 -2.32 21.30 -1.26
CA THR A 202 -2.67 22.57 -0.60
C THR A 202 -2.01 23.80 -1.24
N LYS A 203 -2.02 23.89 -2.58
CA LYS A 203 -1.64 25.11 -3.31
C LYS A 203 -2.74 25.52 -4.29
#